data_AF-A0A1A6GYH5-F1
#
_entry.id   AF-A0A1A6GYH5-F1
#
_cell.length_a   1.000
_cell.length_b   1.000
_cell.length_c   1.000
_cell.angle_alpha   90.00
_cell.angle_beta   90.00
_cell.angle_gamma   90.00
#
_symmetry.space_group_name_H-M   'P 1'
#
loop_
_entity.id
_entity.type
_entity.pdbx_description
1 polymer ?
#
loop_
_entity_poly.entity_id
_entity_poly.type
_entity_poly.pdbx_seq_one_letter_code
_entity_poly.pdbx_strand_id
1 'polypeptide(L)'
;MTEQMREGYVQDFALVLSMGLSLISIIEEDLTPFRGGISRKMMAEVVRRKLGTHYQIIKRRLYREDDCMFPSRCSGVEHFILEVIRRLPDMEMVINVRDYPQVPKWMEPTIPVFSFSKRRTVPTKRTSPERDPLILLSRKDPKLVDAEYTKNQAWKSMKDTLGKPAAKDVHLIDHCKYKYLFNFRGVAASFRFKHLFLCGSLVFHVGDEWVEFFYPQLKPWVHYIPVKTDLSNVQGSQFIKNHLQMDDITCYWENLLTEYSKFLSYNVTKRKDYYQIIPRRLKTELVSIRILVAEPTL
;
A
#
# COMPACT_ATOMS: atom_id res chain seq x y z
N MET A 1 -27.15 -17.77 -23.92
CA MET A 1 -26.33 -16.87 -23.07
C MET A 1 -27.30 -16.18 -22.13
N THR A 2 -27.25 -16.49 -20.82
CA THR A 2 -28.30 -16.12 -19.85
C THR A 2 -28.16 -14.68 -19.34
N GLU A 3 -29.30 -14.12 -18.91
CA GLU A 3 -29.46 -12.72 -18.50
C GLU A 3 -28.56 -12.34 -17.31
N GLN A 4 -28.39 -13.25 -16.36
CA GLN A 4 -27.47 -13.11 -15.21
C GLN A 4 -26.01 -12.84 -15.61
N MET A 5 -25.54 -13.32 -16.77
CA MET A 5 -24.19 -12.95 -17.24
C MET A 5 -24.12 -11.50 -17.71
N ARG A 6 -25.20 -10.93 -18.27
CA ARG A 6 -25.26 -9.50 -18.63
C ARG A 6 -25.26 -8.62 -17.39
N GLU A 7 -26.01 -8.98 -16.36
CA GLU A 7 -26.04 -8.22 -15.10
C GLU A 7 -24.66 -8.17 -14.43
N GLY A 8 -23.94 -9.30 -14.40
CA GLY A 8 -22.54 -9.36 -13.94
C GLY A 8 -21.63 -8.37 -14.69
N TYR A 9 -21.53 -8.49 -16.02
CA TYR A 9 -20.69 -7.59 -16.82
C TYR A 9 -21.05 -6.10 -16.69
N VAL A 10 -22.31 -5.75 -16.43
CA VAL A 10 -22.75 -4.37 -16.20
C VAL A 10 -22.34 -3.87 -14.80
N GLN A 11 -22.44 -4.72 -13.78
CA GLN A 11 -21.92 -4.41 -12.44
C GLN A 11 -20.39 -4.30 -12.42
N ASP A 12 -19.68 -5.18 -13.15
CA ASP A 12 -18.22 -5.13 -13.28
C ASP A 12 -17.76 -3.80 -13.90
N PHE A 13 -18.38 -3.35 -14.99
CA PHE A 13 -18.09 -2.05 -15.60
C PHE A 13 -18.35 -0.88 -14.65
N ALA A 14 -19.48 -0.90 -13.93
CA ALA A 14 -19.81 0.14 -12.95
C ALA A 14 -18.82 0.15 -11.76
N LEU A 15 -18.33 -1.01 -11.33
CA LEU A 15 -17.40 -1.12 -10.22
C LEU A 15 -15.98 -0.71 -10.61
N VAL A 16 -15.49 -1.09 -11.79
CA VAL A 16 -14.21 -0.63 -12.35
C VAL A 16 -14.22 0.90 -12.53
N LEU A 17 -15.33 1.46 -13.04
CA LEU A 17 -15.54 2.91 -13.06
C LEU A 17 -15.47 3.50 -11.63
N SER A 18 -16.14 2.90 -10.64
CA SER A 18 -16.12 3.39 -9.25
C SER A 18 -14.72 3.37 -8.62
N MET A 19 -13.90 2.35 -8.89
CA MET A 19 -12.53 2.25 -8.41
C MET A 19 -11.63 3.29 -9.08
N GLY A 20 -11.71 3.45 -10.40
CA GLY A 20 -11.01 4.53 -11.13
C GLY A 20 -11.40 5.92 -10.61
N LEU A 21 -12.70 6.20 -10.45
CA LEU A 21 -13.22 7.44 -9.89
C LEU A 21 -12.73 7.68 -8.44
N SER A 22 -12.62 6.62 -7.62
CA SER A 22 -12.09 6.73 -6.26
C SER A 22 -10.61 7.15 -6.24
N LEU A 23 -9.79 6.59 -7.14
CA LEU A 23 -8.36 6.92 -7.22
C LEU A 23 -8.14 8.32 -7.81
N ILE A 24 -8.93 8.69 -8.82
CA ILE A 24 -8.95 10.04 -9.39
C ILE A 24 -9.34 11.07 -8.33
N SER A 25 -10.38 10.83 -7.51
CA SER A 25 -10.77 11.78 -6.46
C SER A 25 -9.73 11.96 -5.35
N ILE A 26 -8.90 10.94 -5.07
CA ILE A 26 -7.73 11.06 -4.17
C ILE A 26 -6.62 11.91 -4.80
N ILE A 27 -6.34 11.71 -6.10
CA ILE A 27 -5.40 12.54 -6.86
C ILE A 27 -5.89 14.00 -6.87
N GLU A 28 -7.18 14.25 -7.07
CA GLU A 28 -7.76 15.59 -6.97
C GLU A 28 -7.70 16.19 -5.56
N GLU A 29 -7.95 15.42 -4.48
CA GLU A 29 -7.82 15.91 -3.09
C GLU A 29 -6.37 16.37 -2.82
N ASP A 30 -5.38 15.51 -3.09
CA ASP A 30 -3.98 15.78 -2.78
C ASP A 30 -3.30 16.79 -3.73
N LEU A 31 -3.81 16.97 -4.96
CA LEU A 31 -3.33 18.01 -5.88
C LEU A 31 -4.08 19.35 -5.77
N THR A 32 -5.22 19.41 -5.09
CA THR A 32 -6.00 20.66 -4.94
C THR A 32 -5.23 21.84 -4.34
N PRO A 33 -4.34 21.68 -3.34
CA PRO A 33 -3.48 22.77 -2.85
C PRO A 33 -2.57 23.39 -3.92
N PHE A 34 -2.29 22.67 -5.01
CA PHE A 34 -1.36 23.10 -6.06
C PHE A 34 -2.06 23.69 -7.30
N ARG A 35 -3.39 23.88 -7.27
CA ARG A 35 -4.15 24.52 -8.38
C ARG A 35 -3.66 25.92 -8.75
N GLY A 36 -2.99 26.64 -7.84
CA GLY A 36 -2.34 27.93 -8.11
C GLY A 36 -0.98 27.84 -8.84
N GLY A 37 -0.47 26.62 -9.09
CA GLY A 37 0.78 26.37 -9.79
C GLY A 37 2.02 26.23 -8.89
N ILE A 38 2.81 25.20 -9.16
CA ILE A 38 4.09 24.89 -8.53
C ILE A 38 5.19 25.62 -9.31
N SER A 39 5.73 26.68 -8.72
CA SER A 39 6.78 27.48 -9.34
C SER A 39 8.19 26.88 -9.18
N ARG A 40 9.13 27.26 -10.07
CA ARG A 40 10.54 26.87 -9.95
C ARG A 40 11.16 27.26 -8.60
N LYS A 41 10.74 28.40 -8.03
CA LYS A 41 11.18 28.86 -6.70
C LYS A 41 10.67 27.94 -5.60
N MET A 42 9.39 27.54 -5.66
CA MET A 42 8.80 26.59 -4.71
C MET A 42 9.54 25.25 -4.74
N MET A 43 9.75 24.65 -5.92
CA MET A 43 10.46 23.38 -6.04
C MET A 43 11.91 23.46 -5.54
N ALA A 44 12.62 24.54 -5.89
CA ALA A 44 13.98 24.76 -5.40
C ALA A 44 14.06 24.77 -3.86
N GLU A 45 13.05 25.34 -3.18
CA GLU A 45 12.95 25.33 -1.72
C GLU A 45 12.65 23.94 -1.15
N VAL A 46 11.78 23.13 -1.77
CA VAL A 46 11.52 21.75 -1.34
C VAL A 46 12.81 20.91 -1.38
N VAL A 47 13.56 21.01 -2.48
CA VAL A 47 14.84 20.30 -2.65
C VAL A 47 15.89 20.81 -1.65
N ARG A 48 16.01 22.13 -1.46
CA ARG A 48 16.94 22.74 -0.49
C ARG A 48 16.68 22.24 0.94
N ARG A 49 15.42 21.98 1.29
CA ARG A 49 15.00 21.47 2.60
C ARG A 49 15.21 19.95 2.79
N LYS A 50 15.69 19.21 1.78
CA LYS A 50 15.91 17.74 1.79
C LYS A 50 14.74 16.92 2.38
N LEU A 51 13.50 17.30 2.00
CA LEU A 51 12.26 16.66 2.46
C LEU A 51 11.95 15.31 1.79
N GLY A 52 12.88 14.75 1.03
CA GLY A 52 12.74 13.51 0.28
C GLY A 52 13.89 13.39 -0.72
N THR A 53 13.84 12.37 -1.58
CA THR A 53 14.77 12.25 -2.71
C THR A 53 14.14 12.89 -3.94
N HIS A 54 14.89 13.77 -4.60
CA HIS A 54 14.43 14.54 -5.75
C HIS A 54 14.69 13.80 -7.07
N TYR A 55 13.66 13.74 -7.90
CA TYR A 55 13.64 13.10 -9.20
C TYR A 55 13.26 14.10 -10.30
N GLN A 56 13.78 13.89 -11.51
CA GLN A 56 13.40 14.63 -12.71
C GLN A 56 13.09 13.64 -13.84
N ILE A 57 11.96 13.79 -14.52
CA ILE A 57 11.63 13.09 -15.77
C ILE A 57 11.85 14.08 -16.91
N ILE A 58 12.77 13.77 -17.82
CA ILE A 58 13.10 14.65 -18.96
C ILE A 58 13.30 13.79 -20.20
N LYS A 59 12.60 14.12 -21.30
CA LYS A 59 12.56 13.37 -22.56
C LYS A 59 12.33 11.86 -22.32
N ARG A 60 11.33 11.54 -21.49
CA ARG A 60 10.94 10.17 -21.07
C ARG A 60 12.06 9.37 -20.38
N ARG A 61 12.99 10.03 -19.69
CA ARG A 61 14.08 9.41 -18.90
C ARG A 61 14.06 9.91 -17.46
N LEU A 62 14.28 9.01 -16.51
CA LEU A 62 14.31 9.32 -15.08
C LEU A 62 15.74 9.70 -14.65
N TYR A 63 15.87 10.78 -13.91
CA TYR A 63 17.10 11.25 -13.28
C TYR A 63 16.86 11.46 -11.79
N ARG A 64 17.90 11.31 -10.98
CA ARG A 64 17.84 11.44 -9.50
C ARG A 64 19.12 12.07 -8.97
N GLU A 65 19.05 12.67 -7.79
CA GLU A 65 20.25 12.89 -6.97
C GLU A 65 20.85 11.59 -6.43
N ASP A 66 22.12 11.64 -6.07
CA ASP A 66 22.85 10.50 -5.51
C ASP A 66 22.23 10.05 -4.17
N ASP A 67 21.96 11.02 -3.28
CA ASP A 67 21.33 10.84 -1.96
C ASP A 67 19.97 10.11 -2.02
N CYS A 68 19.96 8.81 -1.74
CA CYS A 68 18.77 8.10 -1.28
C CYS A 68 19.04 7.36 0.03
N MET A 69 18.42 7.81 1.12
CA MET A 69 18.57 7.24 2.47
C MET A 69 18.08 5.79 2.58
N PHE A 70 17.16 5.35 1.71
CA PHE A 70 16.63 3.99 1.69
C PHE A 70 16.66 3.43 0.26
N PRO A 71 17.83 2.96 -0.24
CA PRO A 71 18.01 2.61 -1.65
C PRO A 71 16.96 1.65 -2.20
N SER A 72 16.59 0.60 -1.47
CA SER A 72 15.55 -0.36 -1.89
C SER A 72 14.16 0.27 -2.01
N ARG A 73 13.84 1.31 -1.23
CA ARG A 73 12.58 2.05 -1.34
C ARG A 73 12.59 2.97 -2.56
N CYS A 74 13.72 3.63 -2.83
CA CYS A 74 13.90 4.37 -4.09
C CYS A 74 13.75 3.43 -5.28
N SER A 75 14.39 2.25 -5.29
CA SER A 75 14.23 1.30 -6.40
C SER A 75 12.83 0.70 -6.54
N GLY A 76 12.05 0.59 -5.45
CA GLY A 76 10.63 0.26 -5.52
C GLY A 76 9.79 1.35 -6.19
N VAL A 77 10.07 2.63 -5.92
CA VAL A 77 9.43 3.79 -6.60
C VAL A 77 9.89 3.88 -8.06
N GLU A 78 11.20 3.75 -8.31
CA GLU A 78 11.81 3.79 -9.65
C GLU A 78 11.22 2.71 -10.58
N HIS A 79 10.89 1.51 -10.06
CA HIS A 79 10.26 0.43 -10.82
C HIS A 79 8.96 0.88 -11.49
N PHE A 80 7.97 1.36 -10.74
CA PHE A 80 6.67 1.79 -11.28
C PHE A 80 6.83 3.00 -12.21
N ILE A 81 7.65 3.99 -11.83
CA ILE A 81 7.88 5.18 -12.66
C ILE A 81 8.46 4.78 -14.01
N LEU A 82 9.47 3.89 -14.05
CA LEU A 82 10.11 3.43 -15.29
C LEU A 82 9.18 2.59 -16.19
N GLU A 83 8.17 1.94 -15.63
CA GLU A 83 7.14 1.19 -16.36
C GLU A 83 6.23 2.12 -17.18
N VAL A 84 5.85 3.27 -16.59
CA VAL A 84 4.96 4.27 -17.20
C VAL A 84 5.68 5.41 -17.92
N ILE A 85 7.01 5.54 -17.76
CA ILE A 85 7.78 6.75 -18.15
C ILE A 85 7.66 7.17 -19.62
N ARG A 86 7.32 6.23 -20.50
CA ARG A 86 7.14 6.50 -21.94
C ARG A 86 5.89 7.33 -22.22
N ARG A 87 4.93 7.33 -21.29
CA ARG A 87 3.65 8.06 -21.34
C ARG A 87 3.66 9.31 -20.46
N LEU A 88 4.43 9.32 -19.36
CA LEU A 88 4.63 10.49 -18.48
C LEU A 88 5.36 11.67 -19.17
N PRO A 89 4.86 12.91 -19.07
CA PRO A 89 5.52 14.11 -19.60
C PRO A 89 6.74 14.55 -18.75
N ASP A 90 7.44 15.57 -19.21
CA ASP A 90 8.62 16.11 -18.51
C ASP A 90 8.21 16.87 -17.22
N MET A 91 8.78 16.48 -16.07
CA MET A 91 8.41 16.98 -14.74
C MET A 91 9.56 16.83 -13.73
N GLU A 92 9.50 17.50 -12.57
CA GLU A 92 10.39 17.23 -11.43
C GLU A 92 9.63 17.19 -10.11
N MET A 93 10.00 16.30 -9.19
CA MET A 93 9.24 15.99 -7.97
C MET A 93 10.12 15.47 -6.83
N VAL A 94 9.75 15.79 -5.59
CA VAL A 94 10.42 15.28 -4.37
C VAL A 94 9.59 14.15 -3.77
N ILE A 95 10.18 12.96 -3.69
CA ILE A 95 9.54 11.75 -3.16
C ILE A 95 10.19 11.36 -1.83
N ASN A 96 9.43 11.52 -0.75
CA ASN A 96 9.79 11.12 0.59
C ASN A 96 9.61 9.60 0.78
N VAL A 97 10.73 8.88 0.81
CA VAL A 97 10.80 7.44 1.12
C VAL A 97 10.93 7.13 2.62
N ARG A 98 10.82 8.12 3.52
CA ARG A 98 10.82 7.94 4.99
C ARG A 98 9.43 7.58 5.52
N ASP A 99 9.37 6.95 6.69
CA ASP A 99 8.13 6.44 7.32
C ASP A 99 7.06 7.50 7.67
N TYR A 100 7.43 8.79 7.74
CA TYR A 100 6.53 9.89 8.11
C TYR A 100 6.50 11.00 7.04
N PRO A 101 5.36 11.69 6.85
CA PRO A 101 5.24 12.81 5.92
C PRO A 101 6.08 14.01 6.37
N GLN A 102 6.43 14.87 5.42
CA GLN A 102 7.31 16.03 5.67
C GLN A 102 6.61 17.39 5.55
N VAL A 103 5.33 17.41 5.14
CA VAL A 103 4.52 18.62 4.95
C VAL A 103 3.28 18.53 5.87
N PRO A 104 3.27 19.22 7.02
CA PRO A 104 2.12 19.26 7.92
C PRO A 104 1.08 20.28 7.45
N LYS A 105 -0.20 20.07 7.76
CA LYS A 105 -1.34 20.91 7.33
C LYS A 105 -1.31 22.39 7.78
N TRP A 106 -0.38 22.79 8.64
CA TRP A 106 -0.19 24.18 9.09
C TRP A 106 0.92 24.92 8.33
N MET A 107 1.58 24.26 7.36
CA MET A 107 2.70 24.82 6.61
C MET A 107 2.20 25.66 5.44
N GLU A 108 2.29 26.99 5.57
CA GLU A 108 1.96 27.92 4.50
C GLU A 108 3.20 28.62 3.91
N PRO A 109 3.31 28.74 2.57
CA PRO A 109 2.47 28.06 1.58
C PRO A 109 2.70 26.54 1.58
N THR A 110 1.65 25.77 1.29
CA THR A 110 1.78 24.32 1.10
C THR A 110 2.76 24.00 -0.03
N ILE A 111 3.62 22.98 0.15
CA ILE A 111 4.68 22.58 -0.80
C ILE A 111 4.56 21.10 -1.23
N PRO A 112 4.93 20.75 -2.47
CA PRO A 112 4.75 19.40 -3.01
C PRO A 112 5.84 18.42 -2.53
N VAL A 113 5.47 17.49 -1.64
CA VAL A 113 6.29 16.33 -1.27
C VAL A 113 5.43 15.07 -1.28
N PHE A 114 5.69 14.16 -2.22
CA PHE A 114 5.02 12.86 -2.25
C PHE A 114 5.48 12.03 -1.06
N SER A 115 4.55 11.47 -0.28
CA SER A 115 4.85 10.57 0.85
C SER A 115 3.89 9.38 0.80
N PHE A 116 4.38 8.16 0.96
CA PHE A 116 3.56 6.94 0.95
C PHE A 116 2.57 6.83 2.14
N SER A 117 2.69 7.72 3.14
CA SER A 117 1.86 7.76 4.34
C SER A 117 1.82 9.18 4.92
N LYS A 118 0.70 9.53 5.56
CA LYS A 118 0.48 10.78 6.28
C LYS A 118 -0.07 10.51 7.71
N ARG A 119 0.21 11.39 8.69
CA ARG A 119 0.45 11.02 10.12
C ARG A 119 -0.75 11.15 11.09
N ARG A 120 -0.77 10.30 12.17
CA ARG A 120 -1.25 10.65 13.56
C ARG A 120 -0.91 9.65 14.74
N THR A 121 -1.87 8.95 15.42
CA THR A 121 -1.97 8.64 16.97
C THR A 121 -2.17 7.01 16.95
N VAL A 122 -1.64 6.18 17.92
CA VAL A 122 -1.18 4.74 17.91
C VAL A 122 -1.74 3.72 19.04
N PRO A 123 -1.82 2.35 18.84
CA PRO A 123 -2.94 1.39 19.30
C PRO A 123 -2.82 0.27 20.46
N THR A 124 -3.50 -0.93 20.41
CA THR A 124 -3.65 -2.02 21.48
C THR A 124 -3.44 -3.56 21.10
N LYS A 125 -4.18 -4.61 21.56
CA LYS A 125 -3.85 -6.10 21.41
C LYS A 125 -5.05 -7.04 20.99
N ARG A 126 -5.01 -8.39 21.19
CA ARG A 126 -6.17 -9.31 20.94
C ARG A 126 -7.16 -9.27 22.10
N THR A 127 -8.24 -8.54 21.90
CA THR A 127 -9.20 -8.19 22.94
C THR A 127 -10.61 -7.89 22.41
N SER A 128 -10.97 -8.44 21.23
CA SER A 128 -12.33 -8.42 20.67
C SER A 128 -12.71 -9.82 20.10
N PRO A 129 -14.00 -10.19 20.09
CA PRO A 129 -14.52 -11.43 19.51
C PRO A 129 -14.65 -11.40 17.98
N GLU A 130 -14.56 -10.25 17.30
CA GLU A 130 -14.67 -10.15 15.82
C GLU A 130 -13.56 -10.91 15.07
N ARG A 131 -12.52 -11.31 15.80
CA ARG A 131 -11.43 -12.17 15.34
C ARG A 131 -11.86 -13.64 15.21
N ASP A 132 -12.90 -14.07 15.92
CA ASP A 132 -13.28 -15.47 16.06
C ASP A 132 -13.58 -16.16 14.70
N PRO A 133 -14.31 -15.56 13.74
CA PRO A 133 -14.59 -16.25 12.47
C PRO A 133 -13.36 -16.47 11.58
N LEU A 134 -12.28 -15.67 11.72
CA LEU A 134 -11.02 -15.93 11.00
C LEU A 134 -10.27 -17.14 11.61
N ILE A 135 -10.32 -17.30 12.93
CA ILE A 135 -9.77 -18.49 13.61
C ILE A 135 -10.59 -19.74 13.24
N LEU A 136 -11.92 -19.61 13.11
CA LEU A 136 -12.77 -20.69 12.60
C LEU A 136 -12.50 -21.01 11.13
N LEU A 137 -12.21 -20.01 10.29
CA LEU A 137 -11.79 -20.21 8.90
C LEU A 137 -10.43 -20.93 8.83
N SER A 138 -9.43 -20.51 9.62
CA SER A 138 -8.13 -21.19 9.69
C SER A 138 -8.23 -22.65 10.12
N ARG A 139 -9.14 -22.97 11.05
CA ARG A 139 -9.44 -24.35 11.46
C ARG A 139 -10.16 -25.18 10.38
N LYS A 140 -10.87 -24.53 9.46
CA LYS A 140 -11.58 -25.16 8.34
C LYS A 140 -10.67 -25.37 7.12
N ASP A 141 -9.83 -24.39 6.82
CA ASP A 141 -8.82 -24.42 5.76
C ASP A 141 -7.51 -23.78 6.23
N PRO A 142 -6.60 -24.58 6.83
CA PRO A 142 -5.30 -24.11 7.29
C PRO A 142 -4.29 -23.87 6.14
N LYS A 143 -4.65 -24.18 4.88
CA LYS A 143 -3.86 -23.80 3.70
C LYS A 143 -4.22 -22.40 3.19
N LEU A 144 -5.45 -21.95 3.45
CA LEU A 144 -5.92 -20.61 3.11
C LEU A 144 -5.56 -19.57 4.19
N VAL A 145 -5.68 -19.92 5.47
CA VAL A 145 -5.40 -19.02 6.60
C VAL A 145 -4.64 -19.73 7.72
N ASP A 146 -3.50 -19.16 8.13
CA ASP A 146 -2.76 -19.49 9.36
C ASP A 146 -3.11 -18.44 10.43
N ALA A 147 -4.04 -18.76 11.35
CA ALA A 147 -4.48 -17.84 12.40
C ALA A 147 -4.96 -18.59 13.66
N GLU A 148 -4.19 -18.47 14.75
CA GLU A 148 -4.50 -19.06 16.05
C GLU A 148 -4.57 -18.01 17.18
N TYR A 149 -4.98 -18.45 18.38
CA TYR A 149 -5.05 -17.59 19.57
C TYR A 149 -3.96 -17.90 20.60
N THR A 150 -3.12 -16.91 20.87
CA THR A 150 -2.14 -16.90 21.96
C THR A 150 -2.79 -16.44 23.27
N LYS A 151 -2.09 -16.60 24.40
CA LYS A 151 -2.60 -16.15 25.71
C LYS A 151 -2.41 -14.64 25.90
N ASN A 152 -3.25 -14.05 26.72
CA ASN A 152 -3.03 -12.73 27.30
C ASN A 152 -3.07 -12.82 28.84
N GLN A 153 -2.73 -11.74 29.54
CA GLN A 153 -2.70 -11.70 31.02
C GLN A 153 -4.08 -11.88 31.69
N ALA A 154 -5.17 -11.85 30.92
CA ALA A 154 -6.54 -12.07 31.38
C ALA A 154 -7.11 -13.45 30.97
N TRP A 155 -6.29 -14.36 30.42
CA TRP A 155 -6.68 -15.72 30.06
C TRP A 155 -7.07 -16.51 31.31
N LYS A 156 -8.27 -17.11 31.32
CA LYS A 156 -8.80 -17.90 32.45
C LYS A 156 -9.08 -19.35 32.07
N SER A 157 -9.34 -19.63 30.80
CA SER A 157 -9.83 -20.94 30.35
C SER A 157 -9.60 -21.21 28.86
N MET A 158 -9.81 -22.45 28.43
CA MET A 158 -9.84 -22.82 27.01
C MET A 158 -10.96 -22.13 26.21
N LYS A 159 -11.99 -21.54 26.86
CA LYS A 159 -13.00 -20.71 26.20
C LYS A 159 -12.35 -19.47 25.57
N ASP A 160 -11.34 -18.91 26.24
CA ASP A 160 -10.58 -17.75 25.78
C ASP A 160 -9.71 -18.07 24.55
N THR A 161 -9.59 -19.33 24.14
CA THR A 161 -8.92 -19.80 22.91
C THR A 161 -9.85 -20.61 21.99
N LEU A 162 -11.18 -20.42 22.12
CA LEU A 162 -12.22 -21.14 21.37
C LEU A 162 -12.04 -22.68 21.43
N GLY A 163 -11.76 -23.24 22.60
CA GLY A 163 -11.70 -24.69 22.82
C GLY A 163 -10.47 -25.41 22.25
N LYS A 164 -9.46 -24.68 21.73
CA LYS A 164 -8.16 -25.26 21.34
C LYS A 164 -7.05 -24.81 22.30
N PRO A 165 -5.92 -25.54 22.39
CA PRO A 165 -4.73 -25.07 23.10
C PRO A 165 -4.32 -23.67 22.63
N ALA A 166 -3.67 -22.91 23.51
CA ALA A 166 -3.16 -21.59 23.14
C ALA A 166 -1.91 -21.73 22.26
N ALA A 167 -1.87 -20.96 21.17
CA ALA A 167 -0.69 -20.82 20.34
C ALA A 167 0.47 -20.17 21.12
N LYS A 168 1.70 -20.45 20.69
CA LYS A 168 2.89 -19.71 21.14
C LYS A 168 2.84 -18.29 20.59
N ASP A 169 3.25 -17.29 21.37
CA ASP A 169 3.43 -15.94 20.84
C ASP A 169 4.55 -15.90 19.80
N VAL A 170 4.21 -15.39 18.61
CA VAL A 170 5.12 -15.23 17.46
C VAL A 170 5.59 -13.78 17.41
N HIS A 171 6.89 -13.54 17.19
CA HIS A 171 7.39 -12.16 17.17
C HIS A 171 6.89 -11.41 15.93
N LEU A 172 6.74 -10.08 16.02
CA LEU A 172 6.19 -9.28 14.92
C LEU A 172 7.08 -9.31 13.66
N ILE A 173 8.38 -9.52 13.83
CA ILE A 173 9.33 -9.70 12.71
C ILE A 173 9.04 -11.02 11.97
N ASP A 174 8.70 -12.09 12.70
CA ASP A 174 8.42 -13.41 12.12
C ASP A 174 7.09 -13.44 11.33
N HIS A 175 6.25 -12.41 11.47
CA HIS A 175 5.07 -12.24 10.63
C HIS A 175 5.45 -11.79 9.20
N CYS A 176 6.62 -11.17 9.00
CA CYS A 176 7.00 -10.61 7.70
C CYS A 176 7.32 -11.67 6.63
N LYS A 177 7.39 -12.95 6.99
CA LYS A 177 7.47 -14.08 6.04
C LYS A 177 6.14 -14.38 5.32
N TYR A 178 5.01 -13.88 5.82
CA TYR A 178 3.69 -14.09 5.21
C TYR A 178 3.30 -12.93 4.29
N LYS A 179 2.78 -13.24 3.10
CA LYS A 179 2.37 -12.24 2.09
C LYS A 179 1.15 -11.40 2.51
N TYR A 180 0.28 -11.96 3.36
CA TYR A 180 -1.01 -11.37 3.75
C TYR A 180 -1.11 -11.34 5.28
N LEU A 181 -1.39 -10.18 5.87
CA LEU A 181 -1.42 -10.00 7.32
C LEU A 181 -2.70 -9.30 7.80
N PHE A 182 -3.47 -9.95 8.68
CA PHE A 182 -4.72 -9.41 9.20
C PHE A 182 -4.53 -8.52 10.44
N ASN A 183 -5.19 -7.37 10.43
CA ASN A 183 -5.43 -6.51 11.60
C ASN A 183 -6.92 -6.49 11.95
N PHE A 184 -7.20 -6.50 13.25
CA PHE A 184 -8.53 -6.39 13.85
C PHE A 184 -8.44 -5.46 15.04
N ARG A 185 -9.54 -4.88 15.49
CA ARG A 185 -9.59 -4.24 16.82
C ARG A 185 -9.37 -5.22 17.98
N GLY A 186 -9.13 -4.65 19.14
CA GLY A 186 -9.02 -5.27 20.46
C GLY A 186 -10.12 -4.70 21.36
N VAL A 187 -9.77 -4.17 22.55
CA VAL A 187 -10.71 -3.32 23.33
C VAL A 187 -11.01 -2.05 22.53
N ALA A 188 -9.95 -1.45 21.99
CA ALA A 188 -9.97 -0.38 20.99
C ALA A 188 -9.08 -0.81 19.79
N ALA A 189 -8.52 0.11 19.01
CA ALA A 189 -7.58 -0.15 17.89
C ALA A 189 -6.37 -1.08 18.25
N SER A 190 -5.60 -1.61 17.29
CA SER A 190 -4.61 -2.71 17.49
C SER A 190 -3.14 -2.41 17.07
N PHE A 191 -2.15 -2.66 17.97
CA PHE A 191 -0.75 -2.11 18.00
C PHE A 191 0.25 -2.48 16.89
N ARG A 192 0.31 -3.69 16.32
CA ARG A 192 -0.75 -4.29 15.52
C ARG A 192 -0.60 -3.68 14.13
N PHE A 193 -1.63 -2.99 13.68
CA PHE A 193 -1.78 -2.40 12.35
C PHE A 193 -0.50 -1.72 11.83
N LYS A 194 0.04 -0.74 12.57
CA LYS A 194 1.24 0.01 12.14
C LYS A 194 2.48 -0.85 11.89
N HIS A 195 2.62 -1.99 12.59
CA HIS A 195 3.78 -2.86 12.44
C HIS A 195 3.65 -3.79 11.22
N LEU A 196 2.43 -4.14 10.80
CA LEU A 196 2.22 -5.03 9.65
C LEU A 196 2.69 -4.38 8.34
N PHE A 197 2.49 -3.07 8.18
CA PHE A 197 3.00 -2.31 7.03
C PHE A 197 4.53 -2.32 6.92
N LEU A 198 5.25 -2.43 8.04
CA LEU A 198 6.73 -2.47 8.04
C LEU A 198 7.28 -3.79 7.48
N CYS A 199 6.46 -4.84 7.36
CA CYS A 199 6.86 -6.10 6.74
C CYS A 199 6.88 -6.07 5.21
N GLY A 200 6.24 -5.08 4.56
CA GLY A 200 5.99 -5.11 3.12
C GLY A 200 4.88 -6.09 2.68
N SER A 201 4.27 -6.81 3.62
CA SER A 201 3.10 -7.67 3.41
C SER A 201 1.84 -6.84 3.13
N LEU A 202 0.91 -7.38 2.33
CA LEU A 202 -0.39 -6.76 2.11
C LEU A 202 -1.25 -6.91 3.38
N VAL A 203 -1.68 -5.76 3.93
CA VAL A 203 -2.46 -5.73 5.17
C VAL A 203 -3.96 -5.82 4.86
N PHE A 204 -4.68 -6.67 5.60
CA PHE A 204 -6.14 -6.73 5.62
C PHE A 204 -6.64 -6.12 6.94
N HIS A 205 -7.46 -5.07 6.89
CA HIS A 205 -8.02 -4.45 8.10
C HIS A 205 -9.50 -4.79 8.25
N VAL A 206 -9.83 -5.46 9.35
CA VAL A 206 -11.20 -5.82 9.72
C VAL A 206 -11.81 -4.72 10.58
N GLY A 207 -12.98 -4.22 10.16
CA GLY A 207 -13.70 -3.11 10.78
C GLY A 207 -13.07 -1.73 10.53
N ASP A 208 -13.87 -0.68 10.68
CA ASP A 208 -13.52 0.72 10.46
C ASP A 208 -13.84 1.64 11.65
N GLU A 209 -14.88 1.32 12.43
CA GLU A 209 -15.30 2.03 13.66
C GLU A 209 -14.14 2.44 14.60
N TRP A 210 -13.27 1.48 14.92
CA TRP A 210 -12.25 1.62 15.96
C TRP A 210 -10.96 2.19 15.38
N VAL A 211 -11.11 3.41 14.91
CA VAL A 211 -10.02 4.27 14.44
C VAL A 211 -9.08 4.65 15.56
N GLU A 212 -7.90 5.06 15.12
CA GLU A 212 -7.08 5.99 15.87
C GLU A 212 -6.86 7.25 15.07
N PHE A 213 -6.12 8.17 15.65
CA PHE A 213 -5.73 9.38 14.98
C PHE A 213 -5.01 9.09 13.63
N PHE A 214 -4.18 8.03 13.44
CA PHE A 214 -3.56 7.74 12.12
C PHE A 214 -4.46 7.01 11.11
N TYR A 215 -5.49 6.28 11.57
CA TYR A 215 -6.28 5.40 10.70
C TYR A 215 -6.95 6.15 9.52
N PRO A 216 -7.57 7.34 9.69
CA PRO A 216 -8.18 8.11 8.59
C PRO A 216 -7.23 8.56 7.46
N GLN A 217 -5.91 8.39 7.64
CA GLN A 217 -4.90 8.76 6.65
C GLN A 217 -4.31 7.54 5.93
N LEU A 218 -4.50 6.33 6.46
CA LEU A 218 -4.43 5.11 5.68
C LEU A 218 -5.77 4.97 4.95
N LYS A 219 -5.77 5.20 3.64
CA LYS A 219 -6.97 4.98 2.81
C LYS A 219 -7.13 3.47 2.53
N PRO A 220 -8.34 2.90 2.69
CA PRO A 220 -8.63 1.54 2.23
C PRO A 220 -8.41 1.42 0.72
N TRP A 221 -8.15 0.20 0.24
CA TRP A 221 -7.75 -0.17 -1.12
C TRP A 221 -6.41 0.40 -1.60
N VAL A 222 -5.99 1.58 -1.12
CA VAL A 222 -4.68 2.18 -1.42
C VAL A 222 -3.56 1.62 -0.52
N HIS A 223 -3.81 1.49 0.78
CA HIS A 223 -2.79 1.07 1.76
C HIS A 223 -3.05 -0.33 2.32
N TYR A 224 -4.32 -0.71 2.47
CA TYR A 224 -4.76 -1.98 3.04
C TYR A 224 -6.09 -2.42 2.41
N ILE A 225 -6.37 -3.72 2.42
CA ILE A 225 -7.66 -4.27 2.01
C ILE A 225 -8.67 -4.10 3.15
N PRO A 226 -9.78 -3.35 2.97
CA PRO A 226 -10.83 -3.27 3.99
C PRO A 226 -11.63 -4.58 4.02
N VAL A 227 -11.93 -5.02 5.23
CA VAL A 227 -12.67 -6.23 5.51
C VAL A 227 -13.82 -5.89 6.44
N LYS A 228 -15.02 -6.32 6.09
CA LYS A 228 -16.22 -6.11 6.91
C LYS A 228 -16.05 -6.75 8.28
N THR A 229 -16.64 -6.15 9.31
CA THR A 229 -16.58 -6.61 10.71
C THR A 229 -17.08 -8.05 10.90
N ASP A 230 -17.99 -8.51 10.04
CA ASP A 230 -18.52 -9.88 9.99
C ASP A 230 -17.63 -10.88 9.22
N LEU A 231 -16.51 -10.43 8.64
CA LEU A 231 -15.61 -11.18 7.76
C LEU A 231 -16.27 -11.75 6.48
N SER A 232 -17.48 -11.31 6.13
CA SER A 232 -18.25 -11.85 4.99
C SER A 232 -17.51 -11.74 3.65
N ASN A 233 -16.77 -10.64 3.43
CA ASN A 233 -15.99 -10.44 2.21
C ASN A 233 -14.61 -11.15 2.20
N VAL A 234 -14.20 -11.85 3.26
CA VAL A 234 -12.92 -12.61 3.27
C VAL A 234 -12.96 -13.84 2.38
N GLN A 235 -14.13 -14.48 2.23
CA GLN A 235 -14.29 -15.57 1.25
C GLN A 235 -14.20 -15.04 -0.19
N GLY A 236 -14.38 -13.74 -0.39
CA GLY A 236 -13.98 -13.00 -1.59
C GLY A 236 -12.47 -12.90 -1.82
N SER A 237 -11.60 -13.63 -1.11
CA SER A 237 -10.15 -13.68 -1.36
C SER A 237 -9.79 -14.01 -2.83
N GLN A 238 -10.66 -14.76 -3.53
CA GLN A 238 -10.49 -15.01 -4.97
C GLN A 238 -10.62 -13.73 -5.82
N PHE A 239 -11.39 -12.73 -5.38
CA PHE A 239 -11.43 -11.39 -5.99
C PHE A 239 -10.06 -10.70 -5.91
N ILE A 240 -9.35 -10.80 -4.78
CA ILE A 240 -8.01 -10.23 -4.60
C ILE A 240 -6.95 -10.90 -5.49
N LYS A 241 -7.14 -12.17 -5.88
CA LYS A 241 -6.28 -12.85 -6.87
C LYS A 241 -6.54 -12.41 -8.31
N ASN A 242 -7.69 -11.79 -8.59
CA ASN A 242 -8.16 -11.48 -9.94
C ASN A 242 -8.20 -9.97 -10.24
N HIS A 243 -8.39 -9.11 -9.23
CA HIS A 243 -8.69 -7.67 -9.37
C HIS A 243 -7.82 -6.76 -8.47
N LEU A 244 -6.59 -7.19 -8.17
CA LEU A 244 -5.53 -6.30 -7.71
C LEU A 244 -4.26 -6.67 -8.48
N GLN A 245 -4.22 -6.24 -9.74
CA GLN A 245 -3.15 -6.52 -10.67
C GLN A 245 -2.05 -5.45 -10.53
N MET A 246 -0.83 -5.74 -11.02
CA MET A 246 0.25 -4.72 -10.99
C MET A 246 -0.17 -3.48 -11.78
N ASP A 247 -0.88 -3.70 -12.88
CA ASP A 247 -1.55 -2.76 -13.76
C ASP A 247 -2.35 -1.67 -13.01
N ASP A 248 -3.01 -1.99 -11.89
CA ASP A 248 -3.76 -1.01 -11.09
C ASP A 248 -2.82 0.00 -10.40
N ILE A 249 -1.70 -0.48 -9.86
CA ILE A 249 -0.69 0.34 -9.18
C ILE A 249 0.10 1.16 -10.21
N THR A 250 0.43 0.55 -11.35
CA THR A 250 1.04 1.20 -12.51
C THR A 250 0.13 2.31 -13.07
N CYS A 251 -1.17 2.05 -13.22
CA CYS A 251 -2.18 3.03 -13.62
C CYS A 251 -2.29 4.20 -12.63
N TYR A 252 -2.28 3.93 -11.33
CA TYR A 252 -2.26 4.99 -10.31
C TYR A 252 -1.03 5.90 -10.42
N TRP A 253 0.17 5.32 -10.57
CA TRP A 253 1.41 6.09 -10.77
C TRP A 253 1.38 6.92 -12.06
N GLU A 254 0.81 6.38 -13.14
CA GLU A 254 0.66 7.11 -14.40
C GLU A 254 -0.28 8.32 -14.25
N ASN A 255 -1.47 8.12 -13.70
CA ASN A 255 -2.47 9.16 -13.51
C ASN A 255 -1.97 10.24 -12.54
N LEU A 256 -1.44 9.84 -11.37
CA LEU A 256 -0.94 10.77 -10.36
C LEU A 256 0.16 11.69 -10.89
N LEU A 257 1.15 11.13 -11.60
CA LEU A 257 2.26 11.92 -12.14
C LEU A 257 1.84 12.74 -13.38
N THR A 258 0.92 12.22 -14.19
CA THR A 258 0.36 12.96 -15.33
C THR A 258 -0.44 14.18 -14.87
N GLU A 259 -1.33 14.03 -13.90
CA GLU A 259 -2.07 15.17 -13.33
C GLU A 259 -1.14 16.13 -12.58
N TYR A 260 -0.21 15.63 -11.76
CA TYR A 260 0.78 16.45 -11.06
C TYR A 260 1.56 17.37 -12.02
N SER A 261 1.99 16.84 -13.16
CA SER A 261 2.80 17.58 -14.14
C SER A 261 2.13 18.86 -14.65
N LYS A 262 0.79 18.87 -14.75
CA LYS A 262 -0.01 20.01 -15.23
C LYS A 262 0.11 21.25 -14.31
N PHE A 263 0.47 21.04 -13.05
CA PHE A 263 0.63 22.12 -12.07
C PHE A 263 2.03 22.74 -12.08
N LEU A 264 3.02 22.19 -12.80
CA LEU A 264 4.36 22.80 -12.92
C LEU A 264 4.32 24.01 -13.86
N SER A 265 4.43 25.22 -13.31
CA SER A 265 4.34 26.48 -14.09
C SER A 265 5.66 26.87 -14.80
N TYR A 266 6.50 25.90 -15.14
CA TYR A 266 7.82 26.11 -15.74
C TYR A 266 8.37 24.85 -16.43
N ASN A 267 9.17 25.05 -17.48
CA ASN A 267 9.89 23.95 -18.14
C ASN A 267 11.04 23.43 -17.25
N VAL A 268 11.02 22.13 -16.96
CA VAL A 268 12.01 21.43 -16.14
C VAL A 268 13.38 21.35 -16.83
N THR A 269 14.44 21.42 -16.03
CA THR A 269 15.82 21.49 -16.53
C THR A 269 16.72 20.53 -15.76
N LYS A 270 17.43 19.65 -16.48
CA LYS A 270 18.24 18.58 -15.89
C LYS A 270 19.36 19.15 -15.02
N ARG A 271 19.38 18.81 -13.73
CA ARG A 271 20.50 19.16 -12.83
C ARG A 271 21.77 18.44 -13.29
N LYS A 272 22.92 19.12 -13.25
CA LYS A 272 24.18 18.60 -13.79
C LYS A 272 24.54 17.28 -13.13
N ASP A 273 24.51 17.27 -11.80
CA ASP A 273 25.03 16.23 -10.91
C ASP A 273 24.08 15.03 -10.75
N TYR A 274 22.93 15.05 -11.44
CA TYR A 274 21.93 13.99 -11.35
C TYR A 274 22.23 12.89 -12.36
N TYR A 275 22.33 11.64 -11.91
CA TYR A 275 22.56 10.51 -12.79
C TYR A 275 21.22 9.97 -13.35
N GLN A 276 21.27 9.24 -14.47
CA GLN A 276 20.07 8.64 -15.05
C GLN A 276 19.76 7.32 -14.33
N ILE A 277 18.53 7.16 -13.85
CA ILE A 277 18.04 5.83 -13.44
C ILE A 277 17.76 5.03 -14.70
N ILE A 278 18.41 3.87 -14.82
CA ILE A 278 18.22 2.92 -15.91
C ILE A 278 17.47 1.72 -15.33
N PRO A 279 16.45 1.17 -16.03
CA PRO A 279 15.82 -0.08 -15.60
C PRO A 279 16.88 -1.15 -15.41
N ARG A 280 17.05 -1.62 -14.17
CA ARG A 280 17.84 -2.83 -13.92
C ARG A 280 17.12 -3.96 -14.65
N ARG A 281 17.72 -4.48 -15.72
CA ARG A 281 17.43 -5.85 -16.16
C ARG A 281 17.73 -6.72 -14.95
N LEU A 282 16.69 -7.22 -14.29
CA LEU A 282 16.82 -8.37 -13.41
C LEU A 282 17.51 -9.44 -14.25
N LYS A 283 18.71 -9.88 -13.82
CA LYS A 283 19.23 -11.15 -14.31
C LYS A 283 18.18 -12.18 -13.87
N THR A 284 17.50 -12.78 -14.84
CA THR A 284 16.71 -13.98 -14.62
C THR A 284 17.66 -15.14 -14.36
N GLU A 285 18.27 -15.13 -13.18
CA GLU A 285 18.62 -16.37 -12.50
C GLU A 285 17.30 -17.09 -12.23
N LEU A 286 16.94 -17.93 -13.20
CA LEU A 286 15.84 -18.86 -13.11
C LEU A 286 16.12 -19.80 -11.94
N VAL A 287 15.61 -19.45 -10.76
CA VAL A 287 15.40 -20.40 -9.67
C VAL A 287 14.35 -21.38 -10.17
N SER A 288 14.82 -22.37 -10.94
CA SER A 288 14.02 -23.45 -11.48
C SER A 288 13.63 -24.37 -10.33
N ILE A 289 12.55 -24.00 -9.65
CA ILE A 289 11.90 -24.85 -8.65
C ILE A 289 11.37 -26.07 -9.40
N ARG A 290 12.19 -27.12 -9.48
CA ARG A 290 11.77 -28.43 -9.94
C ARG A 290 10.68 -28.94 -8.99
N ILE A 291 9.43 -28.85 -9.41
CA ILE A 291 8.33 -29.56 -8.77
C ILE A 291 8.55 -31.05 -9.04
N LEU A 292 9.09 -31.76 -8.05
CA LEU A 292 9.08 -33.21 -8.05
C LEU A 292 7.64 -33.66 -7.78
N VAL A 293 6.94 -34.02 -8.85
CA VAL A 293 5.66 -34.73 -8.75
C VAL A 293 5.99 -36.17 -8.34
N ALA A 294 5.58 -36.57 -7.15
CA ALA A 294 5.51 -37.98 -6.79
C ALA A 294 4.23 -38.57 -7.40
N GLU A 295 4.37 -39.53 -8.31
CA GLU A 295 3.23 -40.30 -8.80
C GLU A 295 2.70 -41.22 -7.68
N PRO A 296 1.38 -41.46 -7.63
CA PRO A 296 0.81 -42.41 -6.67
C PRO A 296 1.14 -43.83 -7.08
N THR A 297 1.95 -44.53 -6.28
CA THR A 297 2.01 -46.00 -6.32
C THR A 297 0.68 -46.57 -5.83
N LEU A 298 0.21 -47.60 -6.54
CA LEU A 298 -1.02 -48.38 -6.31
C LEU A 298 -1.16 -48.90 -4.87
#